data_AF-A0A096CLK4-F1
#
_entry.id   AF-A0A096CLK4-F1
#
_cell.length_a   1.000
_cell.length_b   1.000
_cell.length_c   1.000
_cell.angle_alpha   90.00
_cell.angle_beta   90.00
_cell.angle_gamma   90.00
#
_symmetry.space_group_name_H-M   'P 1'
#
loop_
_entity.id
_entity.type
_entity.pdbx_description
1 polymer ?
#
loop_
_entity_poly.entity_id
_entity_poly.type
_entity_poly.pdbx_seq_one_letter_code
_entity_poly.pdbx_strand_id
1 'polypeptide(L)'
;MGKSPSYFIVESSALPEIFLKVAEAKRLLETGEVDTVHLATRRVGISRSAFYKYKDAVRPFNDMLHGRIVTFQFLLKDEPGVLSAVLNIFAQTGGNILTINQSIPSNGCAAVTVGAETSGLRIALEELLNQALEIEGVLRCEILAG
;
A
#
# COMPACT_ATOMS: atom_id res chain seq x y z
N MET A 1 -20.62 21.03 -6.10
CA MET A 1 -20.60 19.86 -5.21
C MET A 1 -20.51 18.60 -6.06
N GLY A 2 -19.32 18.04 -6.26
CA GLY A 2 -19.17 16.76 -6.96
C GLY A 2 -19.58 15.62 -6.04
N LYS A 3 -20.50 14.74 -6.49
CA LYS A 3 -20.86 13.54 -5.73
C LYS A 3 -19.60 12.70 -5.48
N SER A 4 -19.36 12.33 -4.23
CA SER A 4 -18.37 11.32 -3.90
C SER A 4 -18.70 10.00 -4.64
N PRO A 5 -17.73 9.35 -5.28
CA PRO A 5 -17.98 8.08 -5.97
C PRO A 5 -18.50 7.04 -4.97
N SER A 6 -19.62 6.41 -5.31
CA SER A 6 -20.16 5.27 -4.56
C SER A 6 -19.66 3.99 -5.22
N TYR A 7 -19.18 3.03 -4.42
CA TYR A 7 -18.61 1.77 -4.90
C TYR A 7 -19.57 0.61 -4.63
N PHE A 8 -19.57 -0.39 -5.51
CA PHE A 8 -20.35 -1.62 -5.36
C PHE A 8 -19.41 -2.82 -5.46
N ILE A 9 -19.66 -3.85 -4.65
CA ILE A 9 -19.05 -5.18 -4.83
C ILE A 9 -19.99 -5.99 -5.71
N VAL A 10 -19.46 -6.54 -6.79
CA VAL A 10 -20.22 -7.30 -7.78
C VAL A 10 -19.47 -8.60 -8.04
N GLU A 11 -20.20 -9.72 -8.13
CA GLU A 11 -19.63 -11.00 -8.53
C GLU A 11 -19.05 -10.90 -9.95
N SER A 12 -17.86 -11.44 -10.19
CA SER A 12 -17.18 -11.31 -11.49
C SER A 12 -18.01 -11.86 -12.65
N SER A 13 -18.79 -12.92 -12.41
CA SER A 13 -19.72 -13.54 -13.36
C SER A 13 -20.84 -12.61 -13.81
N ALA A 14 -21.21 -11.62 -12.99
CA ALA A 14 -22.25 -10.63 -13.30
C ALA A 14 -21.70 -9.41 -14.06
N LEU A 15 -20.37 -9.26 -14.16
CA LEU A 15 -19.77 -8.16 -14.89
C LEU A 15 -19.69 -8.47 -16.39
N PRO A 16 -19.96 -7.47 -17.26
CA PRO A 16 -19.61 -7.56 -18.66
C PRO A 16 -18.13 -7.93 -18.84
N GLU A 17 -17.86 -8.84 -19.77
CA GLU A 17 -16.52 -9.41 -20.04
C GLU A 17 -15.44 -8.33 -20.25
N ILE A 18 -15.82 -7.16 -20.77
CA ILE A 18 -14.91 -6.04 -20.98
C ILE A 18 -14.22 -5.58 -19.69
N PHE A 19 -14.92 -5.59 -18.55
CA PHE A 19 -14.34 -5.17 -17.27
C PHE A 19 -13.32 -6.20 -16.78
N LEU A 20 -13.63 -7.50 -16.96
CA LEU A 20 -12.71 -8.60 -16.62
C LEU A 20 -11.44 -8.54 -17.47
N LYS A 21 -11.58 -8.30 -18.78
CA LYS A 21 -10.44 -8.14 -19.69
C LYS A 21 -9.59 -6.91 -19.38
N VAL A 22 -10.21 -5.81 -18.95
CA VAL A 22 -9.49 -4.61 -18.50
C VAL A 22 -8.73 -4.88 -17.20
N ALA A 23 -9.33 -5.60 -16.24
CA ALA A 23 -8.64 -6.02 -15.02
C ALA A 23 -7.42 -6.90 -15.33
N GLU A 24 -7.57 -7.88 -16.22
CA GLU A 24 -6.47 -8.76 -16.63
C GLU A 24 -5.37 -8.01 -17.39
N ALA A 25 -5.74 -7.06 -18.26
CA ALA A 25 -4.75 -6.21 -18.94
C ALA A 25 -3.92 -5.37 -17.94
N LYS A 26 -4.54 -4.87 -16.87
CA LYS A 26 -3.83 -4.16 -15.79
C LYS A 26 -2.89 -5.11 -15.05
N ARG A 27 -3.37 -6.30 -14.69
CA ARG A 27 -2.56 -7.34 -14.02
C ARG A 27 -1.30 -7.68 -14.83
N LEU A 28 -1.44 -7.88 -16.14
CA LEU A 28 -0.30 -8.19 -17.03
C LEU A 28 0.75 -7.06 -17.05
N LEU A 29 0.32 -5.80 -16.99
CA LEU A 29 1.22 -4.64 -16.93
C LEU A 29 1.90 -4.52 -15.56
N GLU A 30 1.14 -4.69 -14.48
CA GLU A 30 1.62 -4.58 -13.10
C GLU A 30 2.62 -5.69 -12.74
N THR A 31 2.38 -6.90 -13.26
CA THR A 31 3.28 -8.06 -13.06
C THR A 31 4.50 -8.06 -13.99
N GLY A 32 4.56 -7.15 -14.96
CA GLY A 32 5.63 -7.11 -15.96
C GLY A 32 5.59 -8.26 -16.99
N GLU A 33 4.48 -9.01 -17.08
CA GLU A 33 4.29 -10.03 -18.13
C GLU A 33 4.24 -9.42 -19.54
N VAL A 34 3.92 -8.12 -19.63
CA VAL A 34 3.97 -7.32 -20.86
C VAL A 34 4.42 -5.89 -20.56
N ASP A 35 5.19 -5.30 -21.46
CA ASP A 35 5.80 -3.97 -21.23
C ASP A 35 4.90 -2.79 -21.64
N THR A 36 3.85 -3.05 -22.44
CA THR A 36 3.05 -1.96 -23.02
C THR A 36 1.56 -2.26 -23.02
N VAL A 37 0.76 -1.19 -22.90
CA VAL A 37 -0.71 -1.26 -23.01
C VAL A 37 -1.14 -1.90 -24.34
N HIS A 38 -0.36 -1.69 -25.41
CA HIS A 38 -0.65 -2.32 -26.70
C HIS A 38 -0.55 -3.85 -26.63
N LEU A 39 0.51 -4.37 -26.02
CA LEU A 39 0.69 -5.81 -25.84
C LEU A 39 -0.36 -6.40 -24.90
N ALA A 40 -0.64 -5.72 -23.78
CA ALA A 40 -1.67 -6.13 -22.83
C ALA A 40 -3.05 -6.24 -23.48
N THR A 41 -3.48 -5.17 -24.17
CA THR A 41 -4.82 -5.12 -24.81
C THR A 41 -4.96 -6.13 -25.94
N ARG A 42 -3.88 -6.37 -26.71
CA ARG A 42 -3.85 -7.43 -27.73
C ARG A 42 -3.99 -8.82 -27.09
N ARG A 43 -3.28 -9.08 -25.98
CA ARG A 43 -3.28 -10.38 -25.29
C ARG A 43 -4.63 -10.74 -24.68
N VAL A 44 -5.36 -9.76 -24.14
CA VAL A 44 -6.71 -9.97 -23.56
C VAL A 44 -7.86 -9.79 -24.57
N GLY A 45 -7.55 -9.37 -25.80
CA GLY A 45 -8.54 -9.22 -26.87
C GLY A 45 -9.46 -8.00 -26.73
N ILE A 46 -8.92 -6.84 -26.35
CA ILE A 46 -9.66 -5.55 -26.30
C ILE A 46 -8.92 -4.47 -27.09
N SER A 47 -9.61 -3.39 -27.44
CA SER A 47 -8.96 -2.22 -28.03
C SER A 47 -8.29 -1.34 -26.97
N ARG A 48 -7.28 -0.56 -27.38
CA ARG A 48 -6.67 0.47 -26.51
C ARG A 48 -7.71 1.49 -26.02
N SER A 49 -8.66 1.88 -26.87
CA SER A 49 -9.72 2.82 -26.50
C SER A 49 -10.65 2.24 -25.43
N ALA A 50 -10.98 0.95 -25.51
CA ALA A 50 -11.78 0.28 -24.49
C ALA A 50 -11.01 0.20 -23.16
N PHE A 51 -9.72 -0.11 -23.19
CA PHE A 51 -8.88 -0.05 -21.98
C PHE A 51 -8.90 1.33 -21.33
N TYR A 52 -8.58 2.39 -22.07
CA TYR A 52 -8.55 3.75 -21.50
C TYR A 52 -9.91 4.24 -21.02
N LYS A 53 -11.01 3.77 -21.62
CA LYS A 53 -12.37 4.11 -21.18
C LYS A 53 -12.71 3.54 -19.79
N TYR A 54 -12.15 2.39 -19.43
CA TYR A 54 -12.54 1.64 -18.22
C TYR A 54 -11.41 1.43 -17.20
N LYS A 55 -10.15 1.74 -17.52
CA LYS A 55 -8.97 1.47 -16.67
C LYS A 55 -9.07 2.01 -15.24
N ASP A 56 -9.80 3.11 -15.07
CA ASP A 56 -9.96 3.80 -13.78
C ASP A 56 -11.23 3.34 -13.04
N ALA A 57 -12.15 2.68 -13.74
CA ALA A 57 -13.39 2.14 -13.19
C ALA A 57 -13.25 0.71 -12.63
N VAL A 58 -12.17 0.00 -12.97
CA VAL A 58 -11.91 -1.37 -12.53
C VAL A 58 -10.58 -1.43 -11.80
N ARG A 59 -10.61 -1.86 -10.54
CA ARG A 59 -9.43 -2.08 -9.69
C ARG A 59 -9.53 -3.45 -9.04
N PRO A 60 -8.39 -4.16 -8.85
CA PRO A 60 -8.37 -5.40 -8.09
C PRO A 60 -8.99 -5.19 -6.70
N PHE A 61 -9.84 -6.13 -6.28
CA PHE A 61 -10.39 -6.09 -4.93
C PHE A 61 -9.31 -6.35 -3.87
N ASN A 62 -8.21 -7.05 -4.20
CA ASN A 62 -7.07 -7.22 -3.29
C ASN A 62 -6.45 -5.88 -2.84
N ASP A 63 -6.42 -4.86 -3.70
CA ASP A 63 -5.99 -3.50 -3.31
C ASP A 63 -6.93 -2.88 -2.26
N MET A 64 -8.18 -3.37 -2.18
CA MET A 64 -9.19 -2.94 -1.21
C MET A 64 -9.36 -3.89 -0.02
N LEU A 65 -8.92 -5.16 -0.13
CA LEU A 65 -9.13 -6.23 0.87
C LEU A 65 -7.87 -6.62 1.65
N HIS A 66 -6.68 -6.49 1.07
CA HIS A 66 -5.47 -6.72 1.83
C HIS A 66 -5.36 -5.56 2.79
N GLY A 67 -5.66 -5.81 4.06
CA GLY A 67 -5.40 -4.89 5.15
C GLY A 67 -4.12 -4.13 4.88
N ARG A 68 -4.23 -2.84 4.54
CA ARG A 68 -3.17 -2.09 3.82
C ARG A 68 -1.82 -2.46 4.41
N ILE A 69 -1.02 -3.21 3.66
CA ILE A 69 0.36 -3.48 4.08
C ILE A 69 1.10 -2.20 3.75
N VAL A 70 1.32 -1.40 4.77
CA VAL A 70 1.98 -0.11 4.66
C VAL A 70 3.45 -0.30 5.00
N THR A 71 4.31 0.24 4.15
CA THR A 71 5.75 0.30 4.39
C THR A 71 6.09 1.66 4.98
N PHE A 72 6.51 1.66 6.24
CA PHE A 72 6.97 2.83 6.97
C PHE A 72 8.49 2.91 6.91
N GLN A 73 9.02 4.12 6.74
CA GLN A 73 10.44 4.41 6.91
C GLN A 73 10.63 5.34 8.09
N PHE A 74 11.56 4.96 8.96
CA PHE A 74 11.99 5.73 10.10
C PHE A 74 13.46 6.07 9.98
N LEU A 75 13.84 7.25 10.45
CA LEU A 75 15.21 7.55 10.82
C LEU A 75 15.26 7.64 12.34
N LEU A 76 15.97 6.71 12.98
CA LEU A 76 16.04 6.59 14.42
C LEU A 76 17.44 6.94 14.91
N LYS A 77 17.56 7.55 16.09
CA LYS A 77 18.84 7.60 16.81
C LYS A 77 19.26 6.19 17.20
N ASP A 78 20.57 5.93 17.15
CA ASP A 78 21.18 4.68 17.58
C ASP A 78 21.32 4.65 19.11
N GLU A 79 20.18 4.59 19.78
CA GLU A 79 20.07 4.58 21.24
C GLU A 79 19.24 3.36 21.69
N PRO A 80 19.61 2.71 22.81
CA PRO A 80 18.85 1.57 23.32
C PRO A 80 17.38 1.91 23.56
N GLY A 81 16.48 1.10 23.00
CA GLY A 81 15.04 1.20 23.23
C GLY A 81 14.26 2.05 22.23
N VAL A 82 14.91 2.84 21.37
CA VAL A 82 14.21 3.70 20.40
C VAL A 82 13.38 2.87 19.39
N LEU A 83 13.99 1.85 18.77
CA LEU A 83 13.23 0.95 17.88
C LEU A 83 12.10 0.24 18.65
N SER A 84 12.37 -0.23 19.86
CA SER A 84 11.36 -0.92 20.66
C SER A 84 10.16 -0.03 20.99
N ALA A 85 10.37 1.25 21.27
CA ALA A 85 9.31 2.23 21.47
C ALA A 85 8.44 2.38 20.20
N VAL A 86 9.07 2.45 19.02
CA VAL A 86 8.35 2.51 17.74
C VAL A 86 7.51 1.25 17.53
N LEU A 87 8.07 0.05 17.75
CA LEU A 87 7.36 -1.21 17.58
C LEU A 87 6.17 -1.34 18.55
N ASN A 88 6.31 -0.80 19.77
CA ASN A 88 5.23 -0.79 20.76
C ASN A 88 4.03 0.03 20.32
N ILE A 89 4.22 1.14 19.58
CA ILE A 89 3.09 1.91 19.03
C ILE A 89 2.25 1.04 18.09
N PHE A 90 2.85 0.29 17.18
CA PHE A 90 2.11 -0.63 16.29
C PHE A 90 1.30 -1.65 17.10
N ALA A 91 1.93 -2.29 18.09
CA ALA A 91 1.25 -3.26 18.95
C ALA A 91 0.09 -2.63 19.75
N GLN A 92 0.27 -1.44 20.31
CA GLN A 92 -0.74 -0.74 21.10
C GLN A 92 -1.89 -0.18 20.26
N THR A 93 -1.66 0.10 18.99
CA THR A 93 -2.68 0.63 18.09
C THR A 93 -3.39 -0.46 17.31
N GLY A 94 -2.89 -1.70 17.33
CA GLY A 94 -3.48 -2.85 16.63
C GLY A 94 -2.90 -3.11 15.24
N GLY A 95 -1.77 -2.48 14.91
CA GLY A 95 -1.00 -2.78 13.71
C GLY A 95 -0.21 -4.08 13.86
N ASN A 96 -0.24 -4.93 12.83
CA ASN A 96 0.47 -6.19 12.83
C ASN A 96 1.76 -6.07 12.00
N ILE A 97 2.92 -6.12 12.66
CA ILE A 97 4.22 -5.98 11.99
C ILE A 97 4.55 -7.28 11.26
N LEU A 98 4.84 -7.18 9.96
CA LEU A 98 5.19 -8.28 9.09
C LEU A 98 6.69 -8.36 8.84
N THR A 99 7.35 -7.21 8.67
CA THR A 99 8.79 -7.12 8.40
C THR A 99 9.42 -5.95 9.13
N ILE A 100 10.67 -6.14 9.55
CA ILE A 100 11.52 -5.09 10.14
C ILE A 100 12.89 -5.21 9.48
N ASN A 101 13.39 -4.11 8.94
CA ASN A 101 14.73 -4.02 8.39
C ASN A 101 15.41 -2.75 8.88
N GLN A 102 16.42 -2.90 9.74
CA GLN A 102 17.25 -1.80 10.21
C GLN A 102 18.60 -1.83 9.50
N SER A 103 18.98 -0.70 8.90
CA SER A 103 20.32 -0.54 8.34
C SER A 103 21.37 -0.47 9.46
N ILE A 104 22.63 -0.76 9.11
CA ILE A 104 23.76 -0.49 10.00
C ILE A 104 23.72 1.01 10.39
N PRO A 105 23.81 1.36 11.69
CA PRO A 105 23.84 2.74 12.11
C PRO A 105 25.01 3.51 11.47
N SER A 106 24.73 4.74 11.06
CA SER A 106 25.69 5.68 10.51
C SER A 106 25.43 7.07 11.07
N ASN A 107 26.49 7.76 11.51
CA ASN A 107 26.40 9.08 12.16
C ASN A 107 25.41 9.12 13.35
N GLY A 108 25.39 8.05 14.16
CA GLY A 108 24.52 7.94 15.34
C GLY A 108 23.04 7.72 15.02
N CYS A 109 22.70 7.38 13.77
CA CYS A 109 21.32 7.12 13.34
C CYS A 109 21.23 5.85 12.50
N ALA A 110 20.09 5.17 12.52
CA ALA A 110 19.79 4.03 11.66
C ALA A 110 18.48 4.25 10.90
N ALA A 111 18.48 3.92 9.61
CA ALA A 111 17.24 3.85 8.85
C ALA A 111 16.55 2.53 9.17
N VAL A 112 15.25 2.59 9.47
CA VAL A 112 14.44 1.40 9.73
C VAL A 112 13.25 1.40 8.80
N THR A 113 13.03 0.29 8.11
CA THR A 113 11.82 0.03 7.33
C THR A 113 10.96 -1.00 8.06
N VAL A 114 9.69 -0.67 8.27
CA VAL A 114 8.70 -1.54 8.89
C VAL A 114 7.58 -1.79 7.89
N GLY A 115 7.37 -3.03 7.49
CA GLY A 115 6.16 -3.44 6.78
C GLY A 115 5.12 -3.89 7.78
N ALA A 116 3.97 -3.23 7.84
CA ALA A 116 2.90 -3.59 8.77
C ALA A 116 1.56 -3.67 8.05
N GLU A 117 0.77 -4.68 8.42
CA GLU A 117 -0.64 -4.75 8.07
C GLU A 117 -1.43 -3.80 8.99
N THR A 118 -2.15 -2.86 8.39
CA THR A 118 -2.84 -1.80 9.14
C THR A 118 -4.36 -1.95 9.22
N SER A 119 -4.93 -3.12 8.88
CA SER A 119 -6.40 -3.32 8.95
C SER A 119 -6.93 -3.27 10.39
N GLY A 120 -6.11 -3.70 11.35
CA GLY A 120 -6.45 -3.73 12.78
C GLY A 120 -6.17 -2.42 13.53
N LEU A 121 -5.72 -1.37 12.83
CA LEU A 121 -5.46 -0.09 13.49
C LEU A 121 -6.75 0.49 14.09
N ARG A 122 -6.67 0.81 15.38
CA ARG A 122 -7.73 1.49 16.14
C ARG A 122 -7.72 3.00 15.97
N ILE A 123 -6.65 3.54 15.40
CA ILE A 123 -6.44 4.97 15.13
C ILE A 123 -6.20 5.22 13.64
N ALA A 124 -6.31 6.47 13.21
CA ALA A 124 -5.95 6.85 11.85
C ALA A 124 -4.44 6.67 11.61
N LEU A 125 -4.07 6.42 10.35
CA LEU A 125 -2.67 6.25 9.96
C LEU A 125 -1.86 7.52 10.22
N GLU A 126 -2.45 8.69 9.97
CA GLU A 126 -1.84 9.98 10.27
C GLU A 126 -1.58 10.16 11.77
N GLU A 127 -2.47 9.65 12.61
CA GLU A 127 -2.31 9.70 14.06
C GLU A 127 -1.19 8.76 14.54
N LEU A 128 -1.07 7.58 13.94
CA LEU A 128 0.05 6.65 14.17
C LEU A 128 1.40 7.31 13.86
N LEU A 129 1.49 8.01 12.72
CA LEU A 129 2.72 8.73 12.32
C LEU A 129 3.06 9.84 13.32
N ASN A 130 2.05 10.61 13.76
CA ASN A 130 2.26 11.68 14.73
C ASN A 130 2.76 11.12 16.07
N GLN A 131 2.14 10.06 16.59
CA GLN A 131 2.59 9.42 17.84
C GLN A 131 4.02 8.86 17.70
N ALA A 132 4.37 8.31 16.54
CA ALA A 132 5.72 7.82 16.31
C ALA A 132 6.76 8.95 16.26
N LEU A 133 6.41 10.12 15.71
CA LEU A 133 7.28 11.30 15.70
C LEU A 133 7.47 11.93 17.08
N GLU A 134 6.54 11.69 18.02
CA GLU A 134 6.65 12.16 19.40
C GLU A 134 7.61 11.31 20.26
N ILE A 135 8.00 10.12 19.79
CA ILE A 135 8.99 9.28 20.50
C ILE A 135 10.35 9.97 20.48
N GLU A 136 10.93 10.16 21.66
CA GLU A 136 12.31 10.62 21.80
C GLU A 136 13.27 9.66 21.07
N GLY A 137 14.04 10.20 20.12
CA GLY A 137 14.95 9.43 19.28
C GLY A 137 14.41 9.10 17.88
N VAL A 138 13.15 9.40 17.57
CA VAL A 138 12.64 9.36 16.19
C VAL A 138 12.93 10.71 15.52
N LEU A 139 13.73 10.69 14.46
CA LEU A 139 14.14 11.90 13.72
C LEU A 139 13.27 12.16 12.49
N ARG A 140 12.74 11.08 11.89
CA ARG A 140 11.85 11.14 10.73
C ARG A 140 10.98 9.90 10.71
N CYS A 141 9.74 10.06 10.24
CA CYS A 141 8.81 8.97 9.95
C CYS A 141 8.04 9.32 8.67
N GLU A 142 7.98 8.40 7.71
CA GLU A 142 7.22 8.57 6.47
C GLU A 142 6.70 7.24 5.93
N ILE A 143 5.76 7.31 5.00
CA ILE A 143 5.22 6.15 4.29
C ILE A 143 5.85 6.09 2.91
N LEU A 144 6.48 4.96 2.58
CA LEU A 144 7.12 4.73 1.28
C LEU A 144 6.17 4.14 0.24
N ALA A 145 5.26 3.26 0.67
CA ALA A 145 4.27 2.61 -0.19
C ALA A 145 3.12 2.04 0.65
N GLY A 146 1.91 2.07 0.09
CA GLY A 146 0.68 1.49 0.61
C GLY A 146 -0.37 1.38 -0.48
#